data_AF-A0A6A8DJY7-F1
#
_entry.id   AF-A0A6A8DJY7-F1
#
_cell.length_a   1.000
_cell.length_b   1.000
_cell.length_c   1.000
_cell.angle_alpha   90.00
_cell.angle_beta   90.00
_cell.angle_gamma   90.00
#
_symmetry.space_group_name_H-M   'P 1'
#
loop_
_entity.id
_entity.type
_entity.pdbx_description
1 polymer ?
#
loop_
_entity_poly.entity_id
_entity_poly.type
_entity_poly.pdbx_seq_one_letter_code
_entity_poly.pdbx_strand_id
1 'polypeptide(L)'
;MVCLNSVFLQTGDSGEGWLVTYNPDASDPTDNRFCYDVDPVNNPQDLSHLTIGLDDTPGCPNLLDELAELEEEGMNPLLCTRSGEGTVDCTVVNNLGPNQPVLGFKFEEFNPELSSAETLCLTIVTEQPLFLGCVSVEGQAGAMGENVVGPNQIPGPSCTPPATTTTTTQLPTTTTTTQLPTTTTTTQLPTTTTTTQLPTTTTTTQLPTTTTTTQLPTTTTTTTTTTTTTQLPTTTTTTVCPVPNPQTCCQHLVEFKTQIVPPASAIEDVMTSVFFSVAPVVEDVCPEKVIICGKLTKEIDYTAVLDNGERVPNTITDERPFQCVIDRDDANEGDVFTIVGYDVLCQGTPRLQNRGTRPGESGTGSTDVFWKLVEKDIIKVCIRKANGND
;
A
#
# COMPACT_ATOMS: atom_id res chain seq x y z
N MET A 1 7.97 3.66 -12.86
CA MET A 1 9.33 4.25 -12.80
C MET A 1 10.24 3.24 -12.11
N VAL A 2 11.49 3.10 -12.52
CA VAL A 2 12.47 2.26 -11.80
C VAL A 2 13.34 3.23 -11.02
N CYS A 3 13.27 3.23 -9.68
CA CYS A 3 14.24 3.98 -8.89
C CYS A 3 15.59 3.29 -9.02
N LEU A 4 16.65 4.05 -9.27
CA LEU A 4 18.01 3.51 -9.17
C LEU A 4 18.45 3.58 -7.71
N ASN A 5 19.20 2.59 -7.24
CA ASN A 5 19.71 2.66 -5.86
C ASN A 5 20.72 3.79 -5.66
N SER A 6 21.26 4.36 -6.74
CA SER A 6 22.21 5.47 -6.68
C SER A 6 22.04 6.47 -7.83
N VAL A 7 22.44 7.71 -7.56
CA VAL A 7 22.51 8.83 -8.50
C VAL A 7 23.90 9.42 -8.47
N PHE A 8 24.44 9.72 -9.65
CA PHE A 8 25.70 10.41 -9.80
C PHE A 8 25.45 11.89 -10.11
N LEU A 9 25.90 12.78 -9.22
CA LEU A 9 25.89 14.22 -9.38
C LEU A 9 27.24 14.66 -9.96
N GLN A 10 27.30 14.80 -11.28
CA GLN A 10 28.53 15.14 -11.99
C GLN A 10 28.91 16.62 -11.80
N THR A 11 30.11 16.87 -11.29
CA THR A 11 30.68 18.21 -11.12
C THR A 11 31.76 18.42 -12.17
N GLY A 12 31.46 19.16 -13.25
CA GLY A 12 32.41 19.43 -14.34
C GLY A 12 32.56 18.31 -15.40
N ASP A 13 33.51 18.48 -16.32
CA ASP A 13 33.64 17.64 -17.53
C ASP A 13 34.50 16.37 -17.36
N SER A 14 35.23 16.24 -16.25
CA SER A 14 36.24 15.20 -16.03
C SER A 14 35.70 13.91 -15.40
N GLY A 15 34.38 13.79 -15.20
CA GLY A 15 33.78 12.67 -14.46
C GLY A 15 34.05 12.76 -12.94
N GLU A 16 34.41 13.93 -12.45
CA GLU A 16 34.34 14.32 -11.05
C GLU A 16 32.88 14.42 -10.61
N GLY A 17 32.56 14.01 -9.40
CA GLY A 17 31.23 14.18 -8.86
C GLY A 17 30.99 13.45 -7.55
N TRP A 18 29.72 13.37 -7.19
CA TRP A 18 29.25 12.77 -5.96
C TRP A 18 28.32 11.60 -6.29
N LEU A 19 28.60 10.43 -5.76
CA LEU A 19 27.70 9.28 -5.84
C LEU A 19 26.82 9.26 -4.60
N VAL A 20 25.52 9.48 -4.78
CA VAL A 20 24.52 9.41 -3.72
C VAL A 20 23.82 8.06 -3.81
N THR A 21 23.90 7.24 -2.76
CA THR A 21 23.35 5.89 -2.71
C THR A 21 22.36 5.79 -1.55
N TYR A 22 21.15 5.26 -1.80
CA TYR A 22 20.22 4.99 -0.70
C TYR A 22 20.77 3.86 0.19
N ASN A 23 20.83 4.12 1.50
CA ASN A 23 21.34 3.18 2.50
C ASN A 23 20.16 2.49 3.22
N PRO A 24 19.76 1.27 2.82
CA PRO A 24 18.63 0.58 3.41
C PRO A 24 18.89 0.10 4.83
N ASP A 25 20.15 -0.12 5.22
CA ASP A 25 20.52 -0.63 6.55
C ASP A 25 20.44 0.46 7.62
N ALA A 26 20.68 1.71 7.23
CA ALA A 26 20.55 2.87 8.10
C ALA A 26 19.14 3.51 8.06
N SER A 27 18.35 3.22 7.02
CA SER A 27 17.00 3.76 6.84
C SER A 27 15.95 2.92 7.57
N ASP A 28 14.94 3.60 8.11
CA ASP A 28 13.72 2.97 8.64
C ASP A 28 12.49 3.79 8.22
N PRO A 29 11.79 3.39 7.14
CA PRO A 29 10.58 4.08 6.70
C PRO A 29 9.45 4.07 7.74
N THR A 30 9.46 3.14 8.71
CA THR A 30 8.42 3.11 9.76
C THR A 30 8.60 4.24 10.77
N ASP A 31 9.84 4.73 10.93
CA ASP A 31 10.21 5.88 11.75
C ASP A 31 10.46 7.14 10.89
N ASN A 32 10.00 7.16 9.63
CA ASN A 32 10.23 8.25 8.67
C ASN A 32 11.72 8.63 8.54
N ARG A 33 12.61 7.66 8.69
CA ARG A 33 14.06 7.84 8.64
C ARG A 33 14.62 7.34 7.31
N PHE A 34 15.19 8.24 6.52
CA PHE A 34 15.76 7.95 5.21
C PHE A 34 17.22 8.36 5.18
N CYS A 35 18.10 7.41 4.86
CA CYS A 35 19.54 7.59 4.90
C CYS A 35 20.19 7.35 3.54
N TYR A 36 21.24 8.12 3.26
CA TYR A 36 21.97 8.17 2.01
C TYR A 36 23.47 8.18 2.27
N ASP A 37 24.20 7.30 1.61
CA ASP A 37 25.65 7.35 1.55
C ASP A 37 26.07 8.27 0.42
N VAL A 38 26.94 9.23 0.72
CA VAL A 38 27.47 10.21 -0.22
C VAL A 38 28.97 9.98 -0.35
N ASP A 39 29.37 9.47 -1.52
CA ASP A 39 30.76 9.12 -1.82
C ASP A 39 31.39 10.13 -2.80
N PRO A 40 32.57 10.68 -2.50
CA PRO A 40 33.32 11.47 -3.47
C PRO A 40 33.88 10.59 -4.58
N VAL A 41 33.72 11.00 -5.84
CA VAL A 41 34.27 10.31 -7.01
C VAL A 41 35.25 11.22 -7.74
N ASN A 42 36.48 10.75 -7.93
CA ASN A 42 37.56 11.43 -8.64
C ASN A 42 37.98 12.80 -8.03
N ASN A 43 37.84 12.98 -6.71
CA ASN A 43 38.17 14.22 -6.00
C ASN A 43 37.34 15.43 -6.50
N PRO A 44 36.02 15.38 -6.28
CA PRO A 44 35.09 16.41 -6.76
C PRO A 44 35.31 17.76 -6.06
N GLN A 45 34.71 18.81 -6.62
CA GLN A 45 34.58 20.11 -5.94
C GLN A 45 33.65 20.00 -4.72
N ASP A 46 33.83 20.91 -3.76
CA ASP A 46 32.99 21.00 -2.56
C ASP A 46 31.49 21.06 -2.94
N LEU A 47 30.71 20.13 -2.41
CA LEU A 47 29.26 20.07 -2.57
C LEU A 47 28.62 20.94 -1.51
N SER A 48 28.37 22.20 -1.81
CA SER A 48 27.86 23.18 -0.82
C SER A 48 26.55 22.77 -0.16
N HIS A 49 25.66 22.12 -0.91
CA HIS A 49 24.42 21.57 -0.40
C HIS A 49 23.95 20.36 -1.22
N LEU A 50 23.17 19.51 -0.56
CA LEU A 50 22.48 18.37 -1.14
C LEU A 50 20.99 18.51 -0.89
N THR A 51 20.17 18.32 -1.92
CA THR A 51 18.72 18.33 -1.81
C THR A 51 18.14 16.98 -2.17
N ILE A 52 17.37 16.42 -1.24
CA ILE A 52 16.57 15.20 -1.46
C ILE A 52 15.12 15.65 -1.66
N GLY A 53 14.57 15.34 -2.83
CA GLY A 53 13.19 15.68 -3.18
C GLY A 53 12.16 14.87 -2.38
N LEU A 54 10.93 15.36 -2.42
CA LEU A 54 9.71 14.63 -2.13
C LEU A 54 8.98 14.37 -3.44
N ASP A 55 8.34 13.21 -3.55
CA ASP A 55 7.55 12.87 -4.73
C ASP A 55 6.35 13.82 -4.85
N ASP A 56 6.27 14.58 -5.94
CA ASP A 56 5.19 15.54 -6.26
C ASP A 56 3.90 14.83 -6.73
N THR A 57 3.50 13.83 -5.95
CA THR A 57 2.21 13.17 -6.15
C THR A 57 1.13 14.03 -5.50
N PRO A 58 -0.08 14.10 -6.09
CA PRO A 58 -1.18 14.95 -5.59
C PRO A 58 -1.65 14.63 -4.16
N GLY A 59 -1.07 13.61 -3.50
CA GLY A 59 -1.25 13.30 -2.08
C GLY A 59 -0.26 13.97 -1.11
N CYS A 60 0.83 14.58 -1.58
CA CYS A 60 1.81 15.27 -0.72
C CYS A 60 1.62 16.80 -0.48
N PRO A 61 0.66 17.56 -1.07
CA PRO A 61 0.75 19.03 -1.06
C PRO A 61 0.70 19.66 0.34
N ASN A 62 0.10 18.97 1.32
CA ASN A 62 -0.03 19.51 2.68
C ASN A 62 1.15 19.17 3.61
N LEU A 63 2.00 18.19 3.27
CA LEU A 63 3.08 17.77 4.17
C LEU A 63 4.11 18.89 4.33
N LEU A 64 4.46 19.56 3.23
CA LEU A 64 5.43 20.64 3.31
C LEU A 64 4.87 21.90 3.94
N ASP A 65 3.59 22.20 3.70
CA ASP A 65 2.92 23.31 4.38
C ASP A 65 2.86 23.03 5.89
N GLU A 66 2.55 21.80 6.30
CA GLU A 66 2.56 21.38 7.72
C GLU A 66 3.96 21.49 8.34
N LEU A 67 5.00 21.02 7.63
CA LEU A 67 6.38 21.12 8.12
C LEU A 67 6.83 22.59 8.21
N ALA A 68 6.45 23.44 7.25
CA ALA A 68 6.75 24.87 7.28
C ALA A 68 6.01 25.57 8.43
N GLU A 69 4.73 25.24 8.67
CA GLU A 69 3.95 25.76 9.80
C GLU A 69 4.59 25.36 11.15
N LEU A 70 5.03 24.10 11.30
CA LEU A 70 5.72 23.64 12.50
C LEU A 70 7.04 24.39 12.74
N GLU A 71 7.78 24.70 11.67
CA GLU A 71 9.00 25.51 11.75
C GLU A 71 8.69 26.96 12.18
N GLU A 72 7.62 27.56 11.67
CA GLU A 72 7.14 28.89 12.11
C GLU A 72 6.69 28.89 13.58
N GLU A 73 6.15 27.78 14.08
CA GLU A 73 5.80 27.59 15.50
C GLU A 73 7.02 27.34 16.42
N GLY A 74 8.23 27.27 15.85
CA GLY A 74 9.48 27.03 16.59
C GLY A 74 9.69 25.56 16.99
N MET A 75 8.96 24.64 16.37
CA MET A 75 9.27 23.21 16.41
C MET A 75 10.29 22.90 15.30
N ASN A 76 11.19 21.95 15.55
CA ASN A 76 12.08 21.45 14.50
C ASN A 76 11.49 20.12 13.99
N PRO A 77 10.72 20.13 12.89
CA PRO A 77 10.09 18.92 12.41
C PRO A 77 11.07 18.03 11.63
N LEU A 78 12.27 18.53 11.36
CA LEU A 78 13.35 17.80 10.72
C LEU A 78 14.45 17.49 11.73
N LEU A 79 14.87 16.23 11.76
CA LEU A 79 16.08 15.80 12.44
C LEU A 79 17.04 15.22 11.41
N CYS A 80 18.05 16.01 11.05
CA CYS A 80 19.10 15.59 10.14
C CYS A 80 20.36 15.20 10.91
N THR A 81 20.95 14.08 10.54
CA THR A 81 22.17 13.55 11.19
C THR A 81 23.19 13.12 10.17
N ARG A 82 24.47 13.26 10.52
CA ARG A 82 25.63 12.88 9.73
C ARG A 82 26.48 11.89 10.52
N SER A 83 26.95 10.85 9.84
CA SER A 83 27.88 9.88 10.43
C SER A 83 29.14 10.58 10.91
N GLY A 84 29.37 10.60 12.24
CA GLY A 84 30.60 11.11 12.85
C GLY A 84 30.49 12.51 13.49
N GLU A 85 29.56 13.36 13.03
CA GLU A 85 29.46 14.75 13.50
C GLU A 85 28.17 15.09 14.26
N GLY A 86 27.19 14.17 14.30
CA GLY A 86 25.95 14.37 15.05
C GLY A 86 24.86 15.01 14.19
N THR A 87 24.15 16.01 14.72
CA THR A 87 23.08 16.72 14.02
C THR A 87 23.63 17.73 13.02
N VAL A 88 23.07 17.74 11.82
CA VAL A 88 23.39 18.71 10.74
C VAL A 88 22.17 19.56 10.46
N ASP A 89 22.39 20.83 10.12
CA ASP A 89 21.32 21.74 9.76
C ASP A 89 20.71 21.36 8.41
N CYS A 90 19.39 21.23 8.40
CA CYS A 90 18.63 21.00 7.19
C CYS A 90 17.32 21.78 7.23
N THR A 91 16.90 22.26 6.06
CA THR A 91 15.71 23.11 5.92
C THR A 91 14.79 22.54 4.86
N VAL A 92 13.49 22.79 5.04
CA VAL A 92 12.51 22.56 3.98
C VAL A 92 12.73 23.60 2.88
N VAL A 93 12.79 23.15 1.62
CA VAL A 93 12.94 24.03 0.47
C VAL A 93 11.80 23.88 -0.50
N ASN A 94 11.10 24.99 -0.72
CA ASN A 94 10.14 25.17 -1.79
C ASN A 94 10.85 25.95 -2.90
N ASN A 95 11.27 25.25 -3.96
CA ASN A 95 11.73 25.83 -5.24
C ASN A 95 13.22 26.24 -5.29
N LEU A 96 14.08 25.36 -5.84
CA LEU A 96 15.52 25.60 -6.00
C LEU A 96 15.95 26.08 -7.41
N GLY A 97 15.02 26.27 -8.35
CA GLY A 97 15.40 26.74 -9.67
C GLY A 97 14.25 27.15 -10.57
N PRO A 98 14.54 27.89 -11.66
CA PRO A 98 13.51 28.44 -12.55
C PRO A 98 12.76 27.40 -13.39
N ASN A 99 13.22 26.14 -13.44
CA ASN A 99 12.74 25.15 -14.41
C ASN A 99 12.15 23.86 -13.81
N GLN A 100 12.38 23.55 -12.52
CA GLN A 100 11.70 22.47 -11.80
C GLN A 100 11.64 22.82 -10.30
N PRO A 101 10.45 22.98 -9.70
CA PRO A 101 10.33 23.11 -8.26
C PRO A 101 10.62 21.74 -7.66
N VAL A 102 11.88 21.47 -7.29
CA VAL A 102 12.14 20.36 -6.37
C VAL A 102 11.65 20.81 -5.00
N LEU A 103 10.55 20.18 -4.61
CA LEU A 103 9.99 20.23 -3.28
C LEU A 103 10.80 19.24 -2.43
N GLY A 104 11.51 19.66 -1.38
CA GLY A 104 12.41 18.73 -0.70
C GLY A 104 13.13 19.27 0.53
N PHE A 105 14.18 18.56 0.93
CA PHE A 105 14.99 18.83 2.10
C PHE A 105 16.41 19.16 1.68
N LYS A 106 16.90 20.33 2.10
CA LYS A 106 18.25 20.80 1.80
C LYS A 106 19.14 20.59 3.03
N PHE A 107 20.26 19.90 2.84
CA PHE A 107 21.35 19.81 3.82
C PHE A 107 22.35 20.94 3.55
N GLU A 108 22.57 21.81 4.54
CA GLU A 108 23.50 22.93 4.43
C GLU A 108 24.90 22.55 4.95
N GLU A 109 25.91 23.34 4.56
CA GLU A 109 27.30 23.22 5.03
C GLU A 109 27.92 21.82 4.84
N PHE A 110 27.61 21.19 3.72
CA PHE A 110 28.13 19.87 3.40
C PHE A 110 29.61 20.00 2.95
N ASN A 111 30.54 19.71 3.85
CA ASN A 111 31.95 19.59 3.52
C ASN A 111 32.46 18.22 4.00
N PRO A 112 32.13 17.13 3.28
CA PRO A 112 32.72 15.83 3.55
C PRO A 112 34.24 15.96 3.44
N GLU A 113 34.96 15.50 4.45
CA GLU A 113 36.39 15.34 4.30
C GLU A 113 36.60 14.46 3.06
N LEU A 114 37.28 15.00 2.03
CA LEU A 114 37.40 14.49 0.66
C LEU A 114 37.85 13.01 0.52
N SER A 115 38.09 12.32 1.63
CA SER A 115 38.60 10.95 1.72
C SER A 115 37.63 9.91 2.31
N SER A 116 36.45 10.29 2.83
CA SER A 116 35.52 9.31 3.42
C SER A 116 34.09 9.42 2.90
N ALA A 117 33.47 8.26 2.70
CA ALA A 117 32.03 8.10 2.55
C ALA A 117 31.32 8.65 3.78
N GLU A 118 30.22 9.36 3.57
CA GLU A 118 29.40 9.87 4.68
C GLU A 118 27.95 9.43 4.55
N THR A 119 27.36 9.01 5.66
CA THR A 119 25.94 8.70 5.72
C THR A 119 25.18 9.90 6.27
N LEU A 120 24.29 10.45 5.45
CA LEU A 120 23.32 11.47 5.84
C LEU A 120 21.98 10.80 6.10
N CYS A 121 21.35 11.13 7.22
CA CYS A 121 20.02 10.63 7.55
C CYS A 121 19.07 11.79 7.80
N LEU A 122 17.91 11.75 7.16
CA LEU A 122 16.78 12.62 7.37
C LEU A 122 15.72 11.86 8.16
N THR A 123 15.29 12.40 9.29
CA THR A 123 14.11 11.93 10.04
C THR A 123 13.06 13.03 10.04
N ILE A 124 11.86 12.71 9.55
CA ILE A 124 10.73 13.65 9.45
C ILE A 124 9.76 13.36 10.59
N VAL A 125 9.63 14.29 11.52
CA VAL A 125 8.75 14.19 12.68
C VAL A 125 7.34 14.60 12.25
N THR A 126 6.58 13.63 11.73
CA THR A 126 5.17 13.78 11.37
C THR A 126 4.38 12.58 11.89
N GLU A 127 3.09 12.78 12.15
CA GLU A 127 2.18 11.69 12.53
C GLU A 127 1.88 10.74 11.35
N GLN A 128 2.10 11.19 10.11
CA GLN A 128 1.85 10.40 8.92
C GLN A 128 3.07 9.52 8.57
N PRO A 129 2.91 8.19 8.43
CA PRO A 129 4.02 7.35 7.96
C PRO A 129 4.31 7.65 6.48
N LEU A 130 5.57 7.91 6.18
CA LEU A 130 6.07 8.08 4.83
C LEU A 130 6.54 6.74 4.28
N PHE A 131 6.30 6.54 2.99
CA PHE A 131 6.68 5.34 2.27
C PHE A 131 8.01 5.54 1.54
N LEU A 132 8.60 4.43 1.11
CA LEU A 132 9.75 4.45 0.23
C LEU A 132 9.27 4.57 -1.23
N GLY A 133 9.49 5.73 -1.86
CA GLY A 133 9.20 6.00 -3.27
C GLY A 133 10.43 6.48 -4.04
N CYS A 134 10.25 6.91 -5.31
CA CYS A 134 11.35 7.46 -6.10
C CYS A 134 11.39 8.99 -5.97
N VAL A 135 12.50 9.54 -5.51
CA VAL A 135 12.70 10.98 -5.33
C VAL A 135 13.87 11.50 -6.17
N SER A 136 13.77 12.75 -6.61
CA SER A 136 14.87 13.44 -7.30
C SER A 136 15.95 13.85 -6.30
N VAL A 137 17.20 13.89 -6.75
CA VAL A 137 18.32 14.38 -5.96
C VAL A 137 19.08 15.42 -6.75
N GLU A 138 19.34 16.55 -6.09
CA GLU A 138 20.07 17.68 -6.65
C GLU A 138 21.21 18.06 -5.72
N GLY A 139 22.29 18.58 -6.28
CA GLY A 139 23.39 19.12 -5.50
C GLY A 139 23.94 20.36 -6.17
N GLN A 140 24.52 21.27 -5.38
CA GLN A 140 25.21 22.44 -5.92
C GLN A 140 26.70 22.37 -5.57
N ALA A 141 27.53 22.36 -6.60
CA ALA A 141 28.98 22.23 -6.44
C ALA A 141 29.73 23.44 -6.99
N GLY A 142 30.86 23.75 -6.35
CA GLY A 142 31.81 24.76 -6.81
C GLY A 142 31.44 26.22 -6.47
N ALA A 143 32.44 27.10 -6.54
CA ALA A 143 32.36 28.49 -6.09
C ALA A 143 31.38 29.39 -6.88
N MET A 144 30.92 28.95 -8.06
CA MET A 144 29.97 29.69 -8.90
C MET A 144 28.52 29.19 -8.79
N GLY A 145 28.25 28.19 -7.94
CA GLY A 145 26.90 27.76 -7.62
C GLY A 145 26.16 27.08 -8.78
N GLU A 146 26.86 26.25 -9.57
CA GLU A 146 26.20 25.49 -10.63
C GLU A 146 25.34 24.37 -10.00
N ASN A 147 24.03 24.41 -10.27
CA ASN A 147 23.12 23.35 -9.86
C ASN A 147 23.36 22.13 -10.75
N VAL A 148 23.66 21.00 -10.11
CA VAL A 148 23.85 19.70 -10.75
C VAL A 148 22.66 18.81 -10.40
N VAL A 149 21.88 18.46 -11.42
CA VAL A 149 20.74 17.56 -11.29
C VAL A 149 21.11 16.20 -11.86
N GLY A 150 20.97 15.15 -11.05
CA GLY A 150 21.11 13.79 -11.52
C GLY A 150 19.93 13.42 -12.43
N PRO A 151 20.14 12.73 -13.57
CA PRO A 151 19.04 12.39 -14.48
C PRO A 151 18.09 11.31 -13.93
N ASN A 152 18.40 10.72 -12.78
CA ASN A 152 17.69 9.58 -12.22
C ASN A 152 17.12 9.90 -10.83
N GLN A 153 16.09 9.15 -10.45
CA GLN A 153 15.51 9.19 -9.10
C GLN A 153 16.07 8.04 -8.25
N ILE A 154 16.22 8.27 -6.95
CA ILE A 154 16.62 7.25 -5.96
C ILE A 154 15.49 6.96 -4.97
N PRO A 155 15.55 5.85 -4.21
CA PRO A 155 14.61 5.62 -3.13
C PRO A 155 14.63 6.76 -2.09
N GLY A 156 13.47 7.20 -1.65
CA GLY A 156 13.34 8.24 -0.63
C GLY A 156 11.93 8.45 -0.12
N PRO A 157 11.70 9.52 0.66
CA PRO A 157 10.41 9.78 1.27
C PRO A 157 9.32 10.03 0.22
N SER A 158 8.23 9.27 0.30
CA SER A 158 7.07 9.41 -0.57
C SER A 158 5.78 9.29 0.24
N CYS A 159 4.78 10.12 -0.09
CA CYS A 159 3.44 9.98 0.50
C CYS A 159 2.62 8.87 -0.19
N THR A 160 3.14 8.26 -1.27
CA THR A 160 2.43 7.23 -2.02
C THR A 160 2.91 5.84 -1.62
N PRO A 161 2.02 4.94 -1.14
CA PRO A 161 2.40 3.58 -0.80
C PRO A 161 2.89 2.82 -2.05
N PRO A 162 3.94 1.98 -1.94
CA PRO A 162 4.44 1.22 -3.07
C PRO A 162 3.34 0.31 -3.62
N ALA A 163 3.08 0.42 -4.93
CA ALA A 163 2.14 -0.44 -5.62
C ALA A 163 2.58 -1.91 -5.47
N THR A 164 1.86 -2.67 -4.66
CA THR A 164 2.24 -4.03 -4.31
C THR A 164 1.98 -4.95 -5.50
N THR A 165 3.00 -5.24 -6.31
CA THR A 165 2.92 -6.26 -7.35
C THR A 165 3.00 -7.65 -6.71
N THR A 166 1.86 -8.23 -6.36
CA THR A 166 1.77 -9.63 -5.96
C THR A 166 1.97 -10.52 -7.18
N THR A 167 3.16 -11.13 -7.29
CA THR A 167 3.42 -12.17 -8.28
C THR A 167 2.84 -13.48 -7.75
N THR A 168 1.59 -13.81 -8.08
CA THR A 168 1.02 -15.12 -7.75
C THR A 168 1.61 -16.20 -8.65
N THR A 169 2.60 -16.94 -8.15
CA THR A 169 3.02 -18.21 -8.77
C THR A 169 1.98 -19.27 -8.40
N GLN A 170 0.98 -19.49 -9.27
CA GLN A 170 0.10 -20.66 -9.11
C GLN A 170 0.88 -21.94 -9.42
N LEU A 171 1.12 -22.75 -8.40
CA LEU A 171 1.55 -24.13 -8.56
C LEU A 171 0.36 -24.94 -9.12
N PRO A 172 0.52 -25.71 -10.21
CA PRO A 172 -0.59 -26.48 -10.76
C PRO A 172 -1.00 -27.59 -9.79
N THR A 173 -2.16 -27.46 -9.15
CA THR A 173 -2.78 -28.54 -8.37
C THR A 173 -3.47 -29.53 -9.31
N THR A 174 -2.85 -30.69 -9.50
CA THR A 174 -3.52 -31.87 -10.06
C THR A 174 -4.43 -32.49 -8.99
N THR A 175 -5.74 -32.35 -9.14
CA THR A 175 -6.73 -33.07 -8.32
C THR A 175 -6.93 -34.48 -8.85
N THR A 176 -6.45 -35.49 -8.13
CA THR A 176 -6.76 -36.90 -8.38
C THR A 176 -8.00 -37.30 -7.57
N THR A 177 -9.14 -37.48 -8.21
CA THR A 177 -10.35 -38.02 -7.58
C THR A 177 -10.24 -39.54 -7.44
N THR A 178 -10.06 -40.04 -6.22
CA THR A 178 -10.24 -41.46 -5.88
C THR A 178 -11.66 -41.68 -5.38
N GLN A 179 -12.49 -42.39 -6.15
CA GLN A 179 -13.82 -42.83 -5.69
C GLN A 179 -13.67 -44.06 -4.79
N LEU A 180 -14.23 -44.00 -3.59
CA LEU A 180 -14.36 -45.12 -2.67
C LEU A 180 -15.73 -45.81 -2.88
N PRO A 181 -15.81 -47.15 -2.95
CA PRO A 181 -17.10 -47.82 -3.07
C PRO A 181 -17.86 -47.76 -1.74
N THR A 182 -19.08 -47.22 -1.78
CA THR A 182 -20.02 -47.24 -0.66
C THR A 182 -20.71 -48.60 -0.55
N THR A 183 -20.55 -49.27 0.59
CA THR A 183 -21.41 -50.38 1.01
C THR A 183 -22.47 -49.86 1.99
N THR A 184 -23.73 -49.90 1.56
CA THR A 184 -24.89 -49.58 2.41
C THR A 184 -25.32 -50.82 3.18
N THR A 185 -25.25 -50.76 4.51
CA THR A 185 -25.88 -51.73 5.41
C THR A 185 -27.01 -51.05 6.16
N THR A 186 -28.25 -51.35 5.79
CA THR A 186 -29.46 -50.96 6.52
C THR A 186 -29.68 -51.90 7.71
N THR A 187 -29.76 -51.34 8.92
CA THR A 187 -30.30 -52.02 10.09
C THR A 187 -31.38 -51.13 10.69
N GLN A 188 -32.58 -51.69 10.87
CA GLN A 188 -33.75 -51.01 11.41
C GLN A 188 -34.03 -51.39 12.87
N LEU A 189 -34.69 -50.43 13.54
CA LEU A 189 -35.54 -50.48 14.75
C LEU A 189 -34.86 -50.41 16.13
N PRO A 190 -35.51 -49.89 17.20
CA PRO A 190 -36.82 -49.21 17.30
C PRO A 190 -36.80 -47.83 18.01
N THR A 191 -37.95 -47.16 17.91
CA THR A 191 -38.41 -45.91 18.53
C THR A 191 -38.32 -45.84 20.06
N THR A 192 -38.09 -44.64 20.61
CA THR A 192 -38.83 -44.08 21.77
C THR A 192 -38.65 -42.55 21.82
N THR A 193 -39.76 -41.84 21.93
CA THR A 193 -39.84 -40.41 22.24
C THR A 193 -39.81 -40.21 23.75
N THR A 194 -38.98 -39.29 24.23
CA THR A 194 -39.17 -38.67 25.55
C THR A 194 -38.62 -37.24 25.52
N THR A 195 -39.53 -36.27 25.57
CA THR A 195 -39.25 -34.87 25.91
C THR A 195 -38.93 -34.75 27.39
N THR A 196 -37.78 -34.18 27.72
CA THR A 196 -37.47 -33.74 29.09
C THR A 196 -36.85 -32.35 29.04
N GLN A 197 -37.37 -31.48 29.90
CA GLN A 197 -37.12 -30.05 29.99
C GLN A 197 -35.69 -29.70 30.41
N LEU A 198 -35.30 -28.47 30.08
CA LEU A 198 -34.11 -27.77 30.55
C LEU A 198 -34.13 -27.59 32.08
N PRO A 199 -33.01 -27.84 32.77
CA PRO A 199 -32.60 -26.97 33.85
C PRO A 199 -31.24 -26.35 33.51
N THR A 200 -31.21 -25.03 33.65
CA THR A 200 -30.01 -24.20 33.74
C THR A 200 -29.12 -24.64 34.89
N THR A 201 -27.84 -24.90 34.61
CA THR A 201 -26.78 -24.92 35.63
C THR A 201 -25.56 -24.14 35.14
N THR A 202 -25.37 -22.97 35.75
CA THR A 202 -24.13 -22.20 35.78
C THR A 202 -23.13 -22.87 36.72
N THR A 203 -21.95 -23.24 36.22
CA THR A 203 -20.73 -23.31 37.04
C THR A 203 -19.50 -23.00 36.18
N THR A 204 -18.86 -21.90 36.50
CA THR A 204 -17.55 -21.43 36.02
C THR A 204 -16.40 -22.12 36.78
N THR A 205 -15.20 -21.99 36.20
CA THR A 205 -13.85 -22.09 36.82
C THR A 205 -13.33 -23.49 37.19
N GLN A 206 -12.11 -23.94 36.86
CA GLN A 206 -10.99 -23.46 36.01
C GLN A 206 -10.16 -24.67 35.53
N LEU A 207 -9.40 -24.42 34.46
CA LEU A 207 -8.29 -25.20 33.91
C LEU A 207 -7.14 -25.34 34.93
N PRO A 208 -6.26 -26.36 34.81
CA PRO A 208 -4.97 -25.99 34.25
C PRO A 208 -4.47 -26.92 33.14
N THR A 209 -3.64 -26.25 32.35
CA THR A 209 -3.09 -26.53 31.04
C THR A 209 -1.92 -27.50 31.07
N THR A 210 -1.74 -28.16 29.90
CA THR A 210 -0.45 -28.42 29.23
C THR A 210 0.50 -29.46 29.88
N THR A 211 1.23 -30.31 29.16
CA THR A 211 1.82 -30.17 27.81
C THR A 211 2.40 -31.53 27.38
N THR A 212 2.57 -31.68 26.06
CA THR A 212 3.64 -32.40 25.36
C THR A 212 3.78 -33.92 25.56
N THR A 213 3.32 -34.67 24.56
CA THR A 213 3.77 -36.03 24.28
C THR A 213 4.79 -36.01 23.15
N THR A 214 6.07 -36.07 23.50
CA THR A 214 7.11 -36.61 22.61
C THR A 214 7.29 -38.08 22.98
N GLN A 215 7.00 -38.99 22.06
CA GLN A 215 7.27 -40.41 22.24
C GLN A 215 8.54 -40.81 21.49
N LEU A 216 9.49 -41.43 22.19
CA LEU A 216 10.17 -42.66 21.78
C LEU A 216 10.89 -43.27 23.01
N PRO A 217 11.33 -44.54 22.97
CA PRO A 217 10.86 -45.56 23.88
C PRO A 217 11.95 -45.91 24.90
N THR A 218 11.60 -46.60 26.00
CA THR A 218 12.29 -47.82 26.45
C THR A 218 11.77 -48.31 27.81
N THR A 219 11.42 -49.61 27.79
CA THR A 219 11.54 -50.62 28.85
C THR A 219 11.78 -50.20 30.31
N THR A 220 10.72 -50.41 31.09
CA THR A 220 10.62 -50.99 32.45
C THR A 220 11.92 -51.26 33.24
N THR A 221 12.01 -50.74 34.48
CA THR A 221 12.21 -51.53 35.71
C THR A 221 11.83 -50.69 36.94
N THR A 222 11.03 -51.28 37.82
CA THR A 222 10.41 -50.72 39.02
C THR A 222 11.42 -50.53 40.16
N THR A 223 11.46 -49.37 40.81
CA THR A 223 11.88 -49.29 42.23
C THR A 223 11.25 -48.09 42.93
N THR A 224 10.39 -48.37 43.90
CA THR A 224 9.69 -47.44 44.77
C THR A 224 10.64 -46.81 45.79
N THR A 225 10.73 -45.49 45.85
CA THR A 225 11.09 -44.77 47.09
C THR A 225 10.34 -43.44 47.18
N THR A 226 9.56 -43.32 48.26
CA THR A 226 8.80 -42.14 48.68
C THR A 226 9.74 -41.04 49.15
N THR A 227 9.67 -39.86 48.53
CA THR A 227 10.22 -38.62 49.10
C THR A 227 9.18 -37.52 49.05
N THR A 228 8.74 -37.10 50.24
CA THR A 228 7.85 -35.98 50.48
C THR A 228 8.65 -34.69 50.30
N THR A 229 8.27 -33.83 49.36
CA THR A 229 8.80 -32.46 49.26
C THR A 229 7.66 -31.45 49.27
N THR A 230 7.69 -30.60 50.29
CA THR A 230 6.81 -29.44 50.49
C THR A 230 7.21 -28.34 49.49
N GLN A 231 6.29 -27.89 48.63
CA GLN A 231 6.50 -26.70 47.78
C GLN A 231 5.67 -25.52 48.25
N LEU A 232 6.34 -24.36 48.30
CA LEU A 232 5.83 -23.01 48.59
C LEU A 232 5.19 -22.44 47.30
N PRO A 233 4.04 -21.74 47.37
CA PRO A 233 3.31 -21.33 46.18
C PRO A 233 4.03 -20.18 45.48
N THR A 234 4.29 -20.34 44.18
CA THR A 234 4.76 -19.27 43.30
C THR A 234 3.58 -18.74 42.50
N THR A 235 3.24 -17.47 42.74
CA THR A 235 2.23 -16.69 42.01
C THR A 235 2.80 -16.24 40.67
N THR A 236 2.23 -16.72 39.56
CA THR A 236 2.49 -16.20 38.22
C THR A 236 1.32 -15.34 37.77
N THR A 237 1.52 -14.02 37.77
CA THR A 237 0.71 -13.05 37.05
C THR A 237 1.01 -13.16 35.55
N THR A 238 0.05 -13.66 34.77
CA THR A 238 0.09 -13.54 33.31
C THR A 238 -0.43 -12.16 32.91
N THR A 239 0.49 -11.28 32.53
CA THR A 239 0.24 -10.13 31.67
C THR A 239 -0.36 -10.62 30.35
N VAL A 240 -1.62 -10.30 30.09
CA VAL A 240 -2.26 -10.50 28.78
C VAL A 240 -1.69 -9.43 27.86
N CYS A 241 -0.95 -9.83 26.82
CA CYS A 241 -0.55 -8.91 25.76
C CYS A 241 -1.81 -8.41 25.04
N PRO A 242 -1.92 -7.12 24.72
CA PRO A 242 -3.04 -6.62 23.92
C PRO A 242 -3.06 -7.37 22.58
N VAL A 243 -4.20 -7.97 22.25
CA VAL A 243 -4.39 -8.61 20.95
C VAL A 243 -4.27 -7.52 19.89
N PRO A 244 -3.34 -7.63 18.93
CA PRO A 244 -3.24 -6.66 17.85
C PRO A 244 -4.59 -6.62 17.10
N ASN A 245 -5.12 -5.44 16.84
CA ASN A 245 -6.29 -5.26 15.97
C ASN A 245 -5.83 -4.73 14.60
N PRO A 246 -5.24 -5.59 13.75
CA PRO A 246 -4.65 -5.16 12.50
C PRO A 246 -5.72 -4.66 11.55
N GLN A 247 -5.34 -3.65 10.76
CA GLN A 247 -6.08 -3.28 9.56
C GLN A 247 -5.76 -4.28 8.45
N THR A 248 -6.79 -4.75 7.78
CA THR A 248 -6.68 -5.71 6.68
C THR A 248 -7.46 -5.19 5.48
N CYS A 249 -6.92 -5.36 4.28
CA CYS A 249 -7.53 -4.82 3.07
C CYS A 249 -7.67 -5.91 2.01
N CYS A 250 -8.66 -5.76 1.15
CA CYS A 250 -8.71 -6.46 -0.13
C CYS A 250 -8.50 -5.48 -1.28
N GLN A 251 -7.99 -6.01 -2.39
CA GLN A 251 -7.96 -5.32 -3.67
C GLN A 251 -8.88 -6.05 -4.64
N HIS A 252 -9.65 -5.32 -5.42
CA HIS A 252 -10.60 -5.89 -6.37
C HIS A 252 -10.47 -5.22 -7.74
N LEU A 253 -10.52 -6.03 -8.80
CA LEU A 253 -10.52 -5.56 -10.17
C LEU A 253 -11.97 -5.40 -10.65
N VAL A 254 -12.37 -4.17 -10.96
CA VAL A 254 -13.69 -3.87 -11.50
C VAL A 254 -13.56 -3.63 -13.01
N GLU A 255 -14.29 -4.41 -13.81
CA GLU A 255 -14.32 -4.25 -15.26
C GLU A 255 -15.58 -3.50 -15.70
N PHE A 256 -15.40 -2.31 -16.27
CA PHE A 256 -16.46 -1.53 -16.91
C PHE A 256 -16.58 -1.95 -18.37
N LYS A 257 -17.79 -2.31 -18.79
CA LYS A 257 -18.15 -2.62 -20.18
C LYS A 257 -19.33 -1.74 -20.57
N THR A 258 -19.04 -0.48 -20.86
CA THR A 258 -20.07 0.53 -21.12
C THR A 258 -20.43 0.56 -22.59
N GLN A 259 -21.72 0.54 -22.89
CA GLN A 259 -22.23 0.77 -24.24
C GLN A 259 -22.31 2.28 -24.48
N ILE A 260 -21.75 2.75 -25.59
CA ILE A 260 -21.72 4.17 -25.95
C ILE A 260 -22.77 4.44 -27.04
N VAL A 261 -23.85 5.12 -26.67
CA VAL A 261 -24.92 5.53 -27.59
C VAL A 261 -25.30 6.99 -27.29
N PRO A 262 -25.12 7.92 -28.24
CA PRO A 262 -24.55 7.75 -29.59
C PRO A 262 -23.05 7.40 -29.55
N PRO A 263 -22.46 6.77 -30.58
CA PRO A 263 -21.11 6.22 -30.51
C PRO A 263 -20.03 7.31 -30.45
N ALA A 264 -18.89 6.98 -29.85
CA ALA A 264 -17.74 7.89 -29.72
C ALA A 264 -16.97 8.00 -31.03
N SER A 265 -16.38 9.16 -31.33
CA SER A 265 -15.56 9.33 -32.53
C SER A 265 -14.17 8.71 -32.43
N ALA A 266 -13.48 8.92 -31.32
CA ALA A 266 -12.07 8.55 -31.16
C ALA A 266 -11.73 8.42 -29.67
N ILE A 267 -10.63 7.74 -29.37
CA ILE A 267 -10.17 7.55 -27.98
C ILE A 267 -9.60 8.83 -27.36
N GLU A 268 -9.01 9.70 -28.18
CA GLU A 268 -8.40 10.97 -27.75
C GLU A 268 -9.42 11.94 -27.14
N ASP A 269 -10.70 11.77 -27.50
CA ASP A 269 -11.81 12.58 -27.01
C ASP A 269 -12.53 11.93 -25.82
N VAL A 270 -12.06 10.80 -25.29
CA VAL A 270 -12.71 10.07 -24.19
C VAL A 270 -11.97 10.34 -22.89
N MET A 271 -12.64 10.98 -21.95
CA MET A 271 -12.17 11.19 -20.59
C MET A 271 -13.01 10.34 -19.64
N THR A 272 -12.35 9.60 -18.74
CA THR A 272 -13.03 8.79 -17.73
C THR A 272 -12.60 9.20 -16.33
N SER A 273 -13.55 9.15 -15.41
CA SER A 273 -13.34 9.34 -13.98
C SER A 273 -14.08 8.26 -13.22
N VAL A 274 -13.46 7.64 -12.24
CA VAL A 274 -14.06 6.57 -11.45
C VAL A 274 -13.94 6.88 -9.96
N PHE A 275 -15.03 6.69 -9.23
CA PHE A 275 -15.14 7.06 -7.82
C PHE A 275 -16.21 6.23 -7.10
N PHE A 276 -16.15 6.23 -5.77
CA PHE A 276 -17.18 5.65 -4.93
C PHE A 276 -18.30 6.67 -4.70
N SER A 277 -19.45 6.47 -5.33
CA SER A 277 -20.64 7.32 -5.08
C SER A 277 -21.25 7.06 -3.70
N VAL A 278 -21.06 5.87 -3.16
CA VAL A 278 -21.47 5.44 -1.81
C VAL A 278 -20.33 4.65 -1.19
N ALA A 279 -20.07 4.87 0.10
CA ALA A 279 -19.09 4.09 0.84
C ALA A 279 -19.43 2.58 0.79
N PRO A 280 -18.45 1.69 0.59
CA PRO A 280 -18.66 0.26 0.69
C PRO A 280 -19.08 -0.13 2.11
N VAL A 281 -19.75 -1.26 2.24
CA VAL A 281 -20.28 -1.77 3.52
C VAL A 281 -19.86 -3.22 3.73
N VAL A 282 -19.74 -3.61 5.00
CA VAL A 282 -19.62 -5.02 5.36
C VAL A 282 -20.99 -5.67 5.13
N GLU A 283 -21.04 -6.60 4.18
CA GLU A 283 -22.26 -7.31 3.80
C GLU A 283 -22.53 -8.46 4.77
N ASP A 284 -21.51 -9.24 5.09
CA ASP A 284 -21.61 -10.43 5.94
C ASP A 284 -20.26 -10.80 6.55
N VAL A 285 -20.30 -11.54 7.67
CA VAL A 285 -19.13 -12.06 8.38
C VAL A 285 -19.31 -13.54 8.66
N CYS A 286 -18.43 -14.34 8.07
CA CYS A 286 -18.35 -15.77 8.27
C CYS A 286 -17.07 -16.10 9.07
N PRO A 287 -16.96 -17.33 9.62
CA PRO A 287 -15.68 -17.81 10.13
C PRO A 287 -14.57 -17.60 9.12
N GLU A 288 -13.50 -16.93 9.54
CA GLU A 288 -12.30 -16.62 8.76
C GLU A 288 -12.49 -15.63 7.59
N LYS A 289 -13.70 -15.11 7.34
CA LYS A 289 -14.02 -14.32 6.14
C LYS A 289 -14.92 -13.13 6.44
N VAL A 290 -14.55 -11.97 5.92
CA VAL A 290 -15.41 -10.77 5.91
C VAL A 290 -15.76 -10.43 4.47
N ILE A 291 -17.06 -10.34 4.19
CA ILE A 291 -17.59 -10.04 2.86
C ILE A 291 -17.96 -8.56 2.82
N ILE A 292 -17.41 -7.85 1.85
CA ILE A 292 -17.65 -6.43 1.60
C ILE A 292 -18.34 -6.30 0.27
N CYS A 293 -19.41 -5.51 0.22
CA CYS A 293 -20.03 -5.11 -1.02
C CYS A 293 -19.97 -3.60 -1.18
N GLY A 294 -19.96 -3.17 -2.43
CA GLY A 294 -19.97 -1.75 -2.76
C GLY A 294 -20.33 -1.54 -4.21
N LYS A 295 -20.36 -0.26 -4.59
CA LYS A 295 -20.65 0.15 -5.95
C LYS A 295 -19.61 1.18 -6.38
N LEU A 296 -19.08 0.97 -7.57
CA LEU A 296 -18.15 1.88 -8.21
C LEU A 296 -18.86 2.58 -9.36
N THR A 297 -18.78 3.91 -9.40
CA THR A 297 -19.40 4.75 -10.42
C THR A 297 -18.31 5.28 -11.34
N LYS A 298 -18.52 5.19 -12.65
CA LYS A 298 -17.64 5.76 -13.68
C LYS A 298 -18.41 6.78 -14.49
N GLU A 299 -17.86 7.97 -14.58
CA GLU A 299 -18.28 9.06 -15.46
C GLU A 299 -17.41 9.03 -16.72
N ILE A 300 -18.05 9.10 -17.88
CA ILE A 300 -17.41 9.00 -19.19
C ILE A 300 -17.86 10.20 -20.01
N ASP A 301 -16.96 11.15 -20.21
CA ASP A 301 -17.13 12.28 -21.10
C ASP A 301 -16.52 11.96 -22.46
N TYR A 302 -17.29 12.18 -23.54
CA TYR A 302 -16.83 11.88 -24.88
C TYR A 302 -17.52 12.68 -25.97
N THR A 303 -16.88 12.74 -27.14
CA THR A 303 -17.49 13.31 -28.35
C THR A 303 -18.35 12.25 -29.06
N ALA A 304 -19.66 12.40 -28.98
CA ALA A 304 -20.65 11.56 -29.63
C ALA A 304 -20.85 11.95 -31.10
N VAL A 305 -21.03 10.97 -31.98
CA VAL A 305 -21.31 11.17 -33.41
C VAL A 305 -22.75 10.77 -33.73
N LEU A 306 -23.54 11.76 -34.13
CA LEU A 306 -24.95 11.59 -34.49
C LEU A 306 -25.13 10.97 -35.88
N ASP A 307 -26.37 10.60 -36.23
CA ASP A 307 -26.70 9.96 -37.51
C ASP A 307 -26.33 10.83 -38.74
N ASN A 308 -26.37 12.16 -38.59
CA ASN A 308 -26.02 13.16 -39.60
C ASN A 308 -24.50 13.44 -39.70
N GLY A 309 -23.67 12.80 -38.87
CA GLY A 309 -22.23 13.04 -38.78
C GLY A 309 -21.82 14.22 -37.88
N GLU A 310 -22.77 14.88 -37.23
CA GLU A 310 -22.52 15.95 -36.28
C GLU A 310 -21.87 15.41 -34.99
N ARG A 311 -20.92 16.19 -34.46
CA ARG A 311 -20.15 15.86 -33.26
C ARG A 311 -20.64 16.70 -32.09
N VAL A 312 -21.09 16.04 -31.03
CA VAL A 312 -21.61 16.71 -29.82
C VAL A 312 -20.96 16.14 -28.57
N PRO A 313 -20.64 16.95 -27.55
CA PRO A 313 -20.21 16.42 -26.26
C PRO A 313 -21.34 15.61 -25.63
N ASN A 314 -21.00 14.52 -24.97
CA ASN A 314 -21.93 13.69 -24.24
C ASN A 314 -21.26 13.08 -22.99
N THR A 315 -22.06 12.85 -21.96
CA THR A 315 -21.62 12.26 -20.70
C THR A 315 -22.48 11.05 -20.38
N ILE A 316 -21.85 9.93 -20.02
CA ILE A 316 -22.52 8.71 -19.56
C ILE A 316 -21.99 8.33 -18.18
N THR A 317 -22.89 7.88 -17.32
CA THR A 317 -22.55 7.27 -16.04
C THR A 317 -22.78 5.76 -16.11
N ASP A 318 -21.77 4.96 -15.80
CA ASP A 318 -21.86 3.50 -15.64
C ASP A 318 -21.58 3.13 -14.18
N GLU A 319 -22.33 2.17 -13.65
CA GLU A 319 -22.21 1.72 -12.27
C GLU A 319 -21.96 0.22 -12.24
N ARG A 320 -20.95 -0.20 -11.47
CA ARG A 320 -20.63 -1.62 -11.29
C ARG A 320 -20.60 -1.99 -9.82
N PRO A 321 -21.40 -2.99 -9.40
CA PRO A 321 -21.23 -3.55 -8.07
C PRO A 321 -19.93 -4.34 -8.02
N PHE A 322 -19.30 -4.37 -6.86
CA PHE A 322 -18.20 -5.26 -6.56
C PHE A 322 -18.43 -5.97 -5.24
N GLN A 323 -17.80 -7.14 -5.11
CA GLN A 323 -17.77 -7.89 -3.87
C GLN A 323 -16.34 -8.31 -3.59
N CYS A 324 -15.91 -8.09 -2.37
CA CYS A 324 -14.54 -8.26 -1.93
C CYS A 324 -14.51 -9.08 -0.66
N VAL A 325 -13.72 -10.14 -0.63
CA VAL A 325 -13.59 -11.02 0.53
C VAL A 325 -12.23 -10.75 1.18
N ILE A 326 -12.24 -10.52 2.48
CA ILE A 326 -11.03 -10.35 3.29
C ILE A 326 -10.91 -11.57 4.22
N ASP A 327 -9.74 -12.19 4.20
CA ASP A 327 -9.39 -13.29 5.08
C ASP A 327 -8.99 -12.75 6.46
N ARG A 328 -9.67 -13.22 7.50
CA ARG A 328 -9.52 -12.78 8.89
C ARG A 328 -9.68 -13.93 9.85
N ASP A 329 -8.59 -14.49 10.34
CA ASP A 329 -8.62 -15.63 11.28
C ASP A 329 -9.38 -15.32 12.60
N ASP A 330 -9.55 -14.04 12.94
CA ASP A 330 -10.31 -13.56 14.09
C ASP A 330 -11.78 -13.22 13.77
N ALA A 331 -12.24 -13.42 12.53
CA ALA A 331 -13.63 -13.23 12.14
C ALA A 331 -14.48 -14.46 12.45
N ASN A 332 -15.58 -14.25 13.15
CA ASN A 332 -16.61 -15.23 13.47
C ASN A 332 -17.99 -14.63 13.17
N GLU A 333 -18.98 -15.51 13.01
CA GLU A 333 -20.37 -15.10 12.78
C GLU A 333 -20.85 -14.15 13.90
N GLY A 334 -21.39 -13.00 13.51
CA GLY A 334 -21.86 -11.96 14.43
C GLY A 334 -20.80 -10.95 14.89
N ASP A 335 -19.52 -11.12 14.51
CA ASP A 335 -18.51 -10.09 14.73
C ASP A 335 -18.81 -8.82 13.92
N VAL A 336 -18.52 -7.66 14.50
CA VAL A 336 -18.69 -6.37 13.82
C VAL A 336 -17.36 -5.90 13.27
N PHE A 337 -17.33 -5.61 11.98
CA PHE A 337 -16.19 -4.97 11.30
C PHE A 337 -16.60 -3.60 10.78
N THR A 338 -15.64 -2.67 10.78
CA THR A 338 -15.82 -1.32 10.26
C THR A 338 -14.91 -1.11 9.06
N ILE A 339 -15.40 -0.38 8.08
CA ILE A 339 -14.62 0.06 6.93
C ILE A 339 -13.78 1.25 7.39
N VAL A 340 -12.46 1.11 7.36
CA VAL A 340 -11.50 2.14 7.82
C VAL A 340 -10.85 2.91 6.68
N GLY A 341 -11.04 2.45 5.44
CA GLY A 341 -10.56 3.14 4.25
C GLY A 341 -10.97 2.44 2.97
N TYR A 342 -11.17 3.20 1.91
CA TYR A 342 -11.42 2.68 0.57
C TYR A 342 -10.96 3.71 -0.46
N ASP A 343 -10.39 3.22 -1.56
CA ASP A 343 -9.83 4.09 -2.60
C ASP A 343 -9.72 3.40 -3.96
N VAL A 344 -9.65 4.19 -5.03
CA VAL A 344 -9.32 3.74 -6.38
C VAL A 344 -7.81 3.78 -6.54
N LEU A 345 -7.16 2.61 -6.52
CA LEU A 345 -5.70 2.52 -6.63
C LEU A 345 -5.20 2.77 -8.05
N CYS A 346 -5.97 2.39 -9.06
CA CYS A 346 -5.55 2.46 -10.44
C CYS A 346 -6.75 2.57 -11.37
N GLN A 347 -6.72 3.57 -12.25
CA GLN A 347 -7.66 3.68 -13.36
C GLN A 347 -7.03 3.07 -14.61
N GLY A 348 -7.71 2.12 -15.22
CA GLY A 348 -7.20 1.43 -16.40
C GLY A 348 -7.20 2.33 -17.63
N THR A 349 -6.36 2.02 -18.62
CA THR A 349 -6.46 2.72 -19.92
C THR A 349 -7.77 2.32 -20.63
N PRO A 350 -8.65 3.28 -20.97
CA PRO A 350 -9.88 3.00 -21.70
C PRO A 350 -9.59 2.39 -23.06
N ARG A 351 -10.40 1.43 -23.49
CA ARG A 351 -10.32 0.81 -24.81
C ARG A 351 -11.65 0.86 -25.52
N LEU A 352 -11.68 1.55 -26.65
CA LEU A 352 -12.83 1.53 -27.55
C LEU A 352 -12.89 0.21 -28.32
N GLN A 353 -14.10 -0.34 -28.41
CA GLN A 353 -14.42 -1.59 -29.10
C GLN A 353 -15.69 -1.39 -29.94
N ASN A 354 -16.02 -2.41 -30.73
CA ASN A 354 -17.13 -2.37 -31.68
C ASN A 354 -16.99 -1.17 -32.62
N ARG A 355 -15.97 -1.18 -33.48
CA ARG A 355 -15.75 -0.12 -34.48
C ARG A 355 -16.75 -0.25 -35.63
N GLY A 356 -17.18 0.88 -36.17
CA GLY A 356 -17.87 0.97 -37.46
C GLY A 356 -17.81 2.40 -37.99
N THR A 357 -18.74 2.77 -38.86
CA THR A 357 -18.68 4.05 -39.59
C THR A 357 -19.99 4.82 -39.54
N ARG A 358 -19.88 6.15 -39.53
CA ARG A 358 -20.97 7.13 -39.73
C ARG A 358 -20.63 8.06 -40.89
N PRO A 359 -21.62 8.76 -41.48
CA PRO A 359 -21.35 9.85 -42.41
C PRO A 359 -20.40 10.88 -41.77
N GLY A 360 -19.48 11.44 -42.57
CA GLY A 360 -18.63 12.54 -42.13
C GLY A 360 -19.43 13.84 -41.98
N GLU A 361 -18.82 14.82 -41.30
CA GLU A 361 -19.41 16.14 -41.10
C GLU A 361 -19.78 16.77 -42.45
N SER A 362 -20.96 17.39 -42.54
CA SER A 362 -21.56 17.90 -43.79
C SER A 362 -21.86 16.83 -44.87
N GLY A 363 -21.89 15.55 -44.52
CA GLY A 363 -22.20 14.44 -45.43
C GLY A 363 -21.07 14.06 -46.39
N THR A 364 -19.87 14.62 -46.20
CA THR A 364 -18.69 14.29 -47.00
C THR A 364 -17.85 13.22 -46.30
N GLY A 365 -17.72 12.05 -46.93
CA GLY A 365 -16.89 10.96 -46.43
C GLY A 365 -17.54 10.13 -45.31
N SER A 366 -16.72 9.34 -44.62
CA SER A 366 -17.12 8.52 -43.48
C SER A 366 -16.17 8.74 -42.31
N THR A 367 -16.71 8.82 -41.10
CA THR A 367 -15.93 8.84 -39.86
C THR A 367 -16.01 7.49 -39.17
N ASP A 368 -14.91 7.05 -38.58
CA ASP A 368 -14.92 5.92 -37.65
C ASP A 368 -15.68 6.29 -36.38
N VAL A 369 -16.39 5.32 -35.83
CA VAL A 369 -17.10 5.44 -34.55
C VAL A 369 -17.03 4.14 -33.75
N PHE A 370 -17.24 4.23 -32.44
CA PHE A 370 -17.13 3.12 -31.50
C PHE A 370 -18.34 3.06 -30.56
N TRP A 371 -18.95 1.89 -30.41
CA TRP A 371 -20.16 1.69 -29.58
C TRP A 371 -19.89 1.08 -28.20
N LYS A 372 -18.63 0.84 -27.84
CA LYS A 372 -18.29 0.18 -26.58
C LYS A 372 -16.99 0.71 -26.01
N LEU A 373 -17.00 1.00 -24.71
CA LEU A 373 -15.83 1.28 -23.90
C LEU A 373 -15.58 0.11 -22.97
N VAL A 374 -14.33 -0.33 -22.88
CA VAL A 374 -13.90 -1.30 -21.87
C VAL A 374 -12.74 -0.71 -21.09
N GLU A 375 -12.86 -0.72 -19.77
CA GLU A 375 -11.85 -0.24 -18.84
C GLU A 375 -11.81 -1.14 -17.60
N LYS A 376 -10.65 -1.20 -16.96
CA LYS A 376 -10.41 -2.08 -15.82
C LYS A 376 -9.72 -1.29 -14.72
N ASP A 377 -10.41 -1.14 -13.60
CA ASP A 377 -9.94 -0.35 -12.48
C ASP A 377 -9.64 -1.25 -11.29
N ILE A 378 -8.66 -0.85 -10.48
CA ILE A 378 -8.32 -1.56 -9.24
C ILE A 378 -8.73 -0.68 -8.08
N ILE A 379 -9.53 -1.25 -7.18
CA ILE A 379 -9.93 -0.61 -5.94
C ILE A 379 -9.31 -1.33 -4.74
N LYS A 380 -9.21 -0.62 -3.61
CA LYS A 380 -8.83 -1.17 -2.31
C LYS A 380 -9.89 -0.83 -1.29
N VAL A 381 -10.25 -1.79 -0.45
CA VAL A 381 -11.12 -1.57 0.72
C VAL A 381 -10.49 -2.22 1.93
N CYS A 382 -10.44 -1.48 3.04
CA CYS A 382 -9.81 -1.87 4.28
C CYS A 382 -10.82 -1.93 5.41
N ILE A 383 -10.68 -2.95 6.26
CA ILE A 383 -11.50 -3.15 7.45
C ILE A 383 -10.64 -3.24 8.72
N ARG A 384 -11.30 -2.99 9.85
CA ARG A 384 -10.81 -3.29 11.19
C ARG A 384 -11.94 -3.89 12.02
N LYS A 385 -11.62 -4.81 12.93
CA LYS A 385 -12.61 -5.37 13.86
C LYS A 385 -13.02 -4.29 14.86
N ALA A 386 -14.33 -4.11 15.09
CA ALA A 386 -14.80 -3.19 16.11
C ALA A 386 -14.44 -3.75 17.49
N ASN A 387 -13.84 -2.93 18.35
CA ASN A 387 -13.68 -3.30 19.75
C ASN A 387 -15.08 -3.17 20.38
N GLY A 388 -15.57 -4.21 21.07
CA GLY A 388 -16.95 -4.29 21.56
C GLY A 388 -17.33 -3.34 22.70
N ASN A 389 -16.80 -2.11 22.72
CA ASN A 389 -16.98 -1.12 23.79
C ASN A 389 -17.34 0.30 23.32
N ASP A 390 -17.68 0.51 22.04
CA ASP A 390 -18.20 1.80 21.56
C ASP A 390 -19.72 1.88 21.58
#